data_AF-A0A1F4B7C2-F1
#
_entry.id   AF-A0A1F4B7C2-F1
#
_cell.length_a   1.000
_cell.length_b   1.000
_cell.length_c   1.000
_cell.angle_alpha   90.00
_cell.angle_beta   90.00
_cell.angle_gamma   90.00
#
_symmetry.space_group_name_H-M   'P 1'
#
loop_
_entity.id
_entity.type
_entity.pdbx_description
1 polymer ?
#
loop_
_entity_poly.entity_id
_entity_poly.type
_entity_poly.pdbx_seq_one_letter_code
_entity_poly.pdbx_strand_id
1 'polypeptide(L)'
;MSHVILAQGGLDALELLLSGPASRIADEIGEGPFRPEQAIGGGEVEFIADVIWHLLGEDDAYVRWTVASGLNTLVELGLSDDLNLLLDRFDQREVPALASTDRKLSFQNSQQWLLMGLARAALRHGQAMWTLRPKLLILAQRSDLHVIDKVHVARCLGHISKGGERDTELEALLDEIDQPQCGIVTSDSPPSVTKPTSGFRFDYEFNKSEVSTLAHLFNVSQATIEDAIAAEITRRWPEATSLDFFPGRERYRWDLGDRYEFYREHIQRHALLNAATSLSKTLAVVVRSYETGGGSPWLEWRDRYDVTFDDGSWLSDRKDPVPQQAKEDLLAKRIGQQETLQDQQTVLRKLGFVDTAVDALIPLYGRWSSPDGVAVSITSALTERKGAIGRCSAFSKQPSHDFWLPEFWDGGYYDHRYRRASPFAPLIWAPETHSLGIDEGDEIAAKGPGGRPRLGIDLTKSLELVNEPNSVDWRTPDGHFALRSQVWGSWKPDPDSRSRRHEDGEILWASPNWLAAALSTLNRRLVFTVTLRKYRSSRDYDPSSGVKSALVGLRIDDGTLRLWRAKKASKQDY
;
A
#
# COMPACT_ATOMS: atom_id res chain seq x y z
N MET A 1 -2.14 -41.04 13.72
CA MET A 1 -0.90 -41.63 14.30
C MET A 1 0.38 -41.07 13.67
N SER A 2 0.45 -40.84 12.35
CA SER A 2 1.64 -40.24 11.69
C SER A 2 1.97 -38.80 12.13
N HIS A 3 0.96 -37.95 12.37
CA HIS A 3 1.18 -36.57 12.86
C HIS A 3 1.70 -36.48 14.30
N VAL A 4 1.35 -37.45 15.16
CA VAL A 4 1.80 -37.48 16.57
C VAL A 4 3.26 -37.92 16.68
N ILE A 5 3.70 -38.83 15.79
CA ILE A 5 5.08 -39.33 15.75
C ILE A 5 6.04 -38.25 15.19
N LEU A 6 5.60 -37.45 14.23
CA LEU A 6 6.36 -36.31 13.69
C LEU A 6 6.52 -35.17 14.72
N ALA A 7 5.49 -34.91 15.52
CA ALA A 7 5.56 -33.93 16.61
C ALA A 7 6.54 -34.37 17.72
N GLN A 8 6.52 -35.65 18.10
CA GLN A 8 7.45 -36.19 19.09
C GLN A 8 8.90 -36.18 18.59
N GLY A 9 9.15 -36.59 17.34
CA GLY A 9 10.50 -36.56 16.77
C GLY A 9 11.08 -35.15 16.63
N GLY A 10 10.23 -34.14 16.37
CA GLY A 10 10.63 -32.73 16.39
C GLY A 10 10.95 -32.23 17.80
N LEU A 11 10.15 -32.63 18.80
CA LEU A 11 10.38 -32.31 20.20
C LEU A 11 11.69 -32.94 20.72
N ASP A 12 11.89 -34.24 20.47
CA ASP A 12 13.09 -34.97 20.88
C ASP A 12 14.35 -34.39 20.22
N ALA A 13 14.25 -33.96 18.95
CA ALA A 13 15.35 -33.29 18.26
C ALA A 13 15.66 -31.90 18.83
N LEU A 14 14.63 -31.14 19.23
CA LEU A 14 14.80 -29.85 19.89
C LEU A 14 15.40 -30.03 21.29
N GLU A 15 14.92 -30.99 22.08
CA GLU A 15 15.47 -31.32 23.40
C GLU A 15 16.93 -31.76 23.31
N LEU A 16 17.28 -32.60 22.31
CA LEU A 16 18.66 -33.01 22.07
C LEU A 16 19.56 -31.82 21.66
N LEU A 17 19.03 -30.91 20.84
CA LEU A 17 19.74 -29.67 20.45
C LEU A 17 19.99 -28.76 21.67
N LEU A 18 18.96 -28.56 22.50
CA LEU A 18 19.01 -27.70 23.69
C LEU A 18 19.76 -28.32 24.87
N SER A 19 19.96 -29.64 24.90
CA SER A 19 20.75 -30.34 25.92
C SER A 19 22.21 -30.59 25.50
N GLY A 20 22.54 -30.39 24.23
CA GLY A 20 23.89 -30.54 23.69
C GLY A 20 24.72 -29.26 23.71
N PRO A 21 25.98 -29.29 23.21
CA PRO A 21 26.84 -28.11 23.11
C PRO A 21 26.24 -26.96 22.30
N ALA A 22 25.27 -27.26 21.43
CA ALA A 22 24.52 -26.28 20.67
C ALA A 22 23.73 -25.30 21.55
N SER A 23 23.38 -25.69 22.78
CA SER A 23 22.73 -24.81 23.76
C SER A 23 23.64 -23.65 24.21
N ARG A 24 24.96 -23.79 24.04
CA ARG A 24 25.97 -22.77 24.36
C ARG A 24 26.51 -22.05 23.12
N ILE A 25 26.01 -22.37 21.93
CA ILE A 25 26.37 -21.63 20.71
C ILE A 25 26.02 -20.15 20.87
N ALA A 26 24.92 -19.83 21.54
CA ALA A 26 24.55 -18.45 21.85
C ALA A 26 25.53 -17.75 22.81
N ASP A 27 26.18 -18.51 23.70
CA ASP A 27 27.19 -17.99 24.64
C ASP A 27 28.47 -17.57 23.90
N GLU A 28 28.80 -18.25 22.78
CA GLU A 28 30.01 -18.02 21.97
C GLU A 28 29.74 -17.15 20.72
N ILE A 29 28.51 -17.15 20.21
CA ILE A 29 28.05 -16.47 18.99
C ILE A 29 26.74 -15.72 19.31
N GLY A 30 26.77 -14.38 19.36
CA GLY A 30 25.58 -13.55 19.59
C GLY A 30 25.75 -12.59 20.77
N GLU A 31 24.76 -12.55 21.67
CA GLU A 31 24.69 -11.62 22.82
C GLU A 31 25.60 -12.01 24.00
N GLY A 32 26.27 -13.17 23.90
CA GLY A 32 27.10 -13.75 24.94
C GLY A 32 26.31 -14.57 25.95
N PRO A 33 26.93 -14.97 27.07
CA PRO A 33 26.28 -15.82 28.06
C PRO A 33 25.05 -15.14 28.68
N PHE A 34 24.05 -15.95 29.01
CA PHE A 34 22.83 -15.51 29.68
C PHE A 34 23.14 -14.64 30.91
N ARG A 35 22.48 -13.49 30.98
CA ARG A 35 22.66 -12.51 32.06
C ARG A 35 21.41 -12.46 32.94
N PRO A 36 21.53 -12.26 34.27
CA PRO A 36 20.37 -12.18 35.17
C PRO A 36 19.34 -11.12 34.75
N GLU A 37 19.75 -10.07 34.04
CA GLU A 37 18.89 -9.01 33.52
C GLU A 37 18.01 -9.48 32.36
N GLN A 38 18.37 -10.59 31.69
CA GLN A 38 17.58 -11.26 30.66
C GLN A 38 16.60 -12.28 31.26
N ALA A 39 16.59 -12.45 32.58
CA ALA A 39 15.61 -13.32 33.23
C ALA A 39 14.21 -12.71 33.10
N ILE A 40 13.32 -13.46 32.45
CA ILE A 40 11.92 -13.08 32.32
C ILE A 40 11.24 -13.38 33.66
N GLY A 41 10.74 -12.33 34.32
CA GLY A 41 9.83 -12.48 35.45
C GLY A 41 8.39 -12.55 34.95
N GLY A 42 7.61 -13.54 35.39
CA GLY A 42 6.20 -13.68 35.02
C GLY A 42 5.85 -15.05 34.47
N GLY A 43 4.59 -15.22 34.06
CA GLY A 43 4.12 -16.39 33.34
C GLY A 43 4.30 -16.25 31.82
N GLU A 44 3.80 -17.24 31.10
CA GLU A 44 3.89 -17.32 29.63
C GLU A 44 3.18 -16.14 28.94
N VAL A 45 2.04 -15.71 29.46
CA VAL A 45 1.22 -14.62 28.91
C VAL A 45 1.95 -13.28 29.02
N GLU A 46 2.61 -13.00 30.15
CA GLU A 46 3.44 -11.82 30.33
C GLU A 46 4.60 -11.79 29.33
N PHE A 47 5.27 -12.94 29.14
CA PHE A 47 6.37 -13.03 28.20
C PHE A 47 5.93 -12.76 26.76
N ILE A 48 4.82 -13.37 26.32
CA ILE A 48 4.29 -13.18 24.97
C ILE A 48 3.90 -11.72 24.76
N ALA A 49 3.22 -11.09 25.72
CA ALA A 49 2.85 -9.67 25.64
C ALA A 49 4.09 -8.76 25.54
N ASP A 50 5.13 -9.03 26.32
CA ASP A 50 6.38 -8.26 26.32
C ASP A 50 7.14 -8.40 24.99
N VAL A 51 7.19 -9.61 24.42
CA VAL A 51 7.80 -9.86 23.09
C VAL A 51 7.02 -9.14 22.00
N ILE A 52 5.69 -9.27 21.97
CA ILE A 52 4.86 -8.59 20.96
C ILE A 52 5.03 -7.07 21.09
N TRP A 53 4.97 -6.53 22.30
CA TRP A 53 5.15 -5.10 22.56
C TRP A 53 6.51 -4.59 22.06
N HIS A 54 7.57 -5.35 22.33
CA HIS A 54 8.92 -5.02 21.85
C HIS A 54 8.99 -5.02 20.32
N LEU A 55 8.48 -6.07 19.66
CA LEU A 55 8.55 -6.21 18.21
C LEU A 55 7.65 -5.22 17.45
N LEU A 56 6.59 -4.70 18.06
CA LEU A 56 5.81 -3.60 17.48
C LEU A 56 6.61 -2.29 17.41
N GLY A 57 7.70 -2.19 18.19
CA GLY A 57 8.62 -1.05 18.20
C GLY A 57 9.96 -1.30 17.49
N GLU A 58 10.10 -2.41 16.76
CA GLU A 58 11.34 -2.77 16.06
C GLU A 58 11.72 -1.76 14.97
N ASP A 59 13.01 -1.62 14.68
CA ASP A 59 13.51 -0.69 13.66
C ASP A 59 13.19 -1.18 12.22
N ASP A 60 12.96 -2.49 12.04
CA ASP A 60 12.49 -3.07 10.77
C ASP A 60 10.95 -3.05 10.72
N ALA A 61 10.39 -2.16 9.92
CA ALA A 61 8.96 -2.02 9.68
C ALA A 61 8.32 -3.33 9.19
N TYR A 62 9.04 -4.23 8.50
CA TYR A 62 8.48 -5.52 8.11
C TYR A 62 8.16 -6.39 9.33
N VAL A 63 8.99 -6.32 10.38
CA VAL A 63 8.70 -6.97 11.65
C VAL A 63 7.46 -6.34 12.28
N ARG A 64 7.39 -5.00 12.34
CA ARG A 64 6.24 -4.29 12.89
C ARG A 64 4.93 -4.64 12.15
N TRP A 65 4.94 -4.66 10.82
CA TRP A 65 3.79 -5.05 9.96
C TRP A 65 3.38 -6.50 10.18
N THR A 66 4.33 -7.42 10.30
CA THR A 66 4.08 -8.84 10.55
C THR A 66 3.42 -9.05 11.91
N VAL A 67 3.94 -8.39 12.94
CA VAL A 67 3.44 -8.52 14.32
C VAL A 67 2.06 -7.88 14.45
N ALA A 68 1.87 -6.67 13.92
CA ALA A 68 0.57 -6.00 13.90
C ALA A 68 -0.47 -6.82 13.11
N SER A 69 -0.08 -7.45 12.00
CA SER A 69 -0.94 -8.38 11.25
C SER A 69 -1.35 -9.60 12.08
N GLY A 70 -0.44 -10.11 12.90
CA GLY A 70 -0.62 -11.30 13.73
C GLY A 70 -1.62 -11.13 14.87
N LEU A 71 -2.00 -9.90 15.23
CA LEU A 71 -3.02 -9.64 16.25
C LEU A 71 -4.39 -10.23 15.86
N ASN A 72 -4.71 -10.33 14.56
CA ASN A 72 -5.89 -11.06 14.09
C ASN A 72 -5.88 -12.52 14.58
N THR A 73 -4.72 -13.18 14.47
CA THR A 73 -4.55 -14.57 14.86
C THR A 73 -4.78 -14.75 16.37
N LEU A 74 -4.35 -13.80 17.21
CA LEU A 74 -4.63 -13.85 18.65
C LEU A 74 -6.14 -13.84 18.92
N VAL A 75 -6.90 -13.02 18.19
CA VAL A 75 -8.37 -13.00 18.29
C VAL A 75 -8.98 -14.31 17.79
N GLU A 76 -8.53 -14.83 16.65
CA GLU A 76 -9.02 -16.10 16.08
C GLU A 76 -8.75 -17.30 17.00
N LEU A 77 -7.67 -17.27 17.77
CA LEU A 77 -7.31 -18.28 18.76
C LEU A 77 -7.99 -18.07 20.12
N GLY A 78 -8.74 -16.99 20.32
CA GLY A 78 -9.43 -16.70 21.57
C GLY A 78 -8.51 -16.23 22.72
N LEU A 79 -7.34 -15.69 22.40
CA LEU A 79 -6.34 -15.19 23.36
C LEU A 79 -6.70 -13.78 23.86
N SER A 80 -7.89 -13.65 24.42
CA SER A 80 -8.42 -12.37 24.90
C SER A 80 -7.64 -11.81 26.10
N ASP A 81 -7.11 -12.67 26.96
CA ASP A 81 -6.31 -12.26 28.12
C ASP A 81 -4.96 -11.67 27.66
N ASP A 82 -4.30 -12.32 26.70
CA ASP A 82 -3.06 -11.83 26.06
C ASP A 82 -3.27 -10.47 25.40
N LEU A 83 -4.36 -10.28 24.65
CA LEU A 83 -4.69 -8.99 24.03
C LEU A 83 -4.96 -7.90 25.07
N ASN A 84 -5.65 -8.25 26.16
CA ASN A 84 -5.87 -7.32 27.27
C ASN A 84 -4.55 -6.92 27.93
N LEU A 85 -3.68 -7.89 28.20
CA LEU A 85 -2.38 -7.65 28.83
C LEU A 85 -1.46 -6.84 27.92
N LEU A 86 -1.46 -7.13 26.61
CA LEU A 86 -0.72 -6.36 25.62
C LEU A 86 -1.17 -4.89 25.61
N LEU A 87 -2.47 -4.62 25.70
CA LEU A 87 -2.96 -3.25 25.83
C LEU A 87 -2.58 -2.60 27.18
N ASP A 88 -2.36 -3.38 28.24
CA ASP A 88 -1.80 -2.86 29.50
C ASP A 88 -0.32 -2.47 29.39
N ARG A 89 0.37 -2.90 28.32
CA ARG A 89 1.75 -2.48 28.01
C ARG A 89 1.83 -1.12 27.34
N PHE A 90 0.71 -0.47 27.02
CA PHE A 90 0.65 0.71 26.18
C PHE A 90 1.60 1.86 26.59
N ASP A 91 1.86 2.03 27.89
CA ASP A 91 2.74 3.08 28.42
C ASP A 91 4.17 2.62 28.72
N GLN A 92 4.51 1.34 28.48
CA GLN A 92 5.83 0.81 28.73
C GLN A 92 6.83 1.32 27.69
N ARG A 93 7.92 1.91 28.18
CA ARG A 93 8.96 2.53 27.33
C ARG A 93 10.16 1.64 27.06
N GLU A 94 10.24 0.53 27.78
CA GLU A 94 11.31 -0.46 27.67
C GLU A 94 10.79 -1.82 28.10
N VAL A 95 11.42 -2.88 27.59
CA VAL A 95 11.25 -4.25 28.05
C VAL A 95 12.64 -4.71 28.50
N PRO A 96 12.96 -4.66 29.81
CA PRO A 96 14.33 -4.86 30.29
C PRO A 96 14.96 -6.18 29.82
N ALA A 97 14.18 -7.26 29.81
CA ALA A 97 14.64 -8.59 29.38
C ALA A 97 15.02 -8.66 27.89
N LEU A 98 14.52 -7.74 27.07
CA LEU A 98 14.77 -7.64 25.63
C LEU A 98 15.58 -6.38 25.27
N ALA A 99 16.06 -5.63 26.27
CA ALA A 99 16.85 -4.44 26.05
C ALA A 99 18.26 -4.80 25.58
N SER A 100 18.75 -4.10 24.55
CA SER A 100 20.15 -4.19 24.13
C SER A 100 20.84 -2.84 24.34
N THR A 101 22.15 -2.87 24.58
CA THR A 101 22.93 -1.65 24.88
C THR A 101 22.83 -0.59 23.78
N ASP A 102 22.71 -1.02 22.53
CA ASP A 102 22.74 -0.14 21.36
C ASP A 102 21.38 0.06 20.69
N ARG A 103 20.31 -0.60 21.17
CA ARG A 103 18.94 -0.42 20.65
C ARG A 103 17.95 -0.12 21.75
N LYS A 104 17.33 1.05 21.65
CA LYS A 104 16.23 1.48 22.52
C LYS A 104 14.90 1.10 21.87
N LEU A 105 13.91 0.77 22.70
CA LEU A 105 12.56 0.47 22.23
C LEU A 105 11.89 1.75 21.73
N SER A 106 11.54 1.80 20.45
CA SER A 106 10.73 2.86 19.86
C SER A 106 9.27 2.75 20.32
N PHE A 107 8.99 2.99 21.61
CA PHE A 107 7.73 2.64 22.24
C PHE A 107 6.49 3.33 21.63
N GLN A 108 6.64 4.53 21.04
CA GLN A 108 5.51 5.16 20.32
C GLN A 108 5.23 4.48 18.97
N ASN A 109 6.22 3.82 18.35
CA ASN A 109 5.94 2.85 17.28
C ASN A 109 5.14 1.68 17.84
N SER A 110 5.53 1.13 19.00
CA SER A 110 4.73 0.06 19.63
C SER A 110 3.27 0.47 19.83
N GLN A 111 3.02 1.69 20.31
CA GLN A 111 1.67 2.27 20.47
C GLN A 111 0.91 2.33 19.13
N GLN A 112 1.47 2.99 18.12
CA GLN A 112 0.80 3.19 16.84
C GLN A 112 0.53 1.85 16.11
N TRP A 113 1.50 0.94 16.06
CA TRP A 113 1.34 -0.36 15.38
C TRP A 113 0.41 -1.29 16.15
N LEU A 114 0.39 -1.24 17.49
CA LEU A 114 -0.61 -1.95 18.30
C LEU A 114 -2.02 -1.49 17.91
N LEU A 115 -2.27 -0.18 17.93
CA LEU A 115 -3.60 0.37 17.63
C LEU A 115 -4.02 0.10 16.19
N MET A 116 -3.10 0.22 15.23
CA MET A 116 -3.35 -0.10 13.83
C MET A 116 -3.70 -1.57 13.62
N GLY A 117 -2.96 -2.49 14.25
CA GLY A 117 -3.26 -3.92 14.22
C GLY A 117 -4.58 -4.28 14.91
N LEU A 118 -4.88 -3.66 16.06
CA LEU A 118 -6.16 -3.83 16.76
C LEU A 118 -7.33 -3.28 15.94
N ALA A 119 -7.16 -2.17 15.23
CA ALA A 119 -8.21 -1.61 14.36
C ALA A 119 -8.55 -2.58 13.22
N ARG A 120 -7.53 -3.17 12.59
CA ARG A 120 -7.70 -4.21 11.57
C ARG A 120 -8.32 -5.48 12.13
N ALA A 121 -7.97 -5.90 13.34
CA ALA A 121 -8.58 -7.04 14.01
C ALA A 121 -10.05 -6.79 14.37
N ALA A 122 -10.36 -5.59 14.86
CA ALA A 122 -11.71 -5.18 15.18
C ALA A 122 -12.59 -5.16 13.92
N LEU A 123 -12.09 -4.66 12.79
CA LEU A 123 -12.81 -4.68 11.51
C LEU A 123 -13.31 -6.09 11.13
N ARG A 124 -12.54 -7.14 11.47
CA ARG A 124 -12.86 -8.54 11.15
C ARG A 124 -13.63 -9.27 12.25
N HIS A 125 -13.32 -8.95 13.51
CA HIS A 125 -13.71 -9.75 14.67
C HIS A 125 -14.27 -8.90 15.82
N GLY A 126 -14.80 -7.71 15.55
CA GLY A 126 -15.15 -6.71 16.56
C GLY A 126 -15.98 -7.22 17.74
N GLN A 127 -16.92 -8.15 17.50
CA GLN A 127 -17.71 -8.76 18.59
C GLN A 127 -16.85 -9.57 19.58
N ALA A 128 -15.82 -10.27 19.11
CA ALA A 128 -14.90 -11.05 19.96
C ALA A 128 -13.97 -10.14 20.78
N MET A 129 -13.82 -8.87 20.39
CA MET A 129 -12.94 -7.89 21.03
C MET A 129 -13.66 -6.97 22.02
N TRP A 130 -14.93 -7.24 22.35
CA TRP A 130 -15.75 -6.40 23.23
C TRP A 130 -15.07 -6.07 24.57
N THR A 131 -14.28 -6.99 25.13
CA THR A 131 -13.57 -6.80 26.40
C THR A 131 -12.55 -5.67 26.38
N LEU A 132 -12.03 -5.29 25.22
CA LEU A 132 -11.05 -4.21 25.06
C LEU A 132 -11.70 -2.81 25.08
N ARG A 133 -13.02 -2.73 24.84
CA ARG A 133 -13.72 -1.44 24.69
C ARG A 133 -13.52 -0.46 25.85
N PRO A 134 -13.59 -0.85 27.13
CA PRO A 134 -13.36 0.09 28.23
C PRO A 134 -11.96 0.71 28.21
N LYS A 135 -10.93 -0.08 27.88
CA LYS A 135 -9.54 0.40 27.77
C LYS A 135 -9.37 1.35 26.58
N LEU A 136 -10.02 1.04 25.45
CA LEU A 136 -10.02 1.92 24.27
C LEU A 136 -10.71 3.26 24.53
N LEU A 137 -11.80 3.28 25.30
CA LEU A 137 -12.45 4.53 25.71
C LEU A 137 -11.55 5.38 26.62
N ILE A 138 -10.77 4.75 27.51
CA ILE A 138 -9.76 5.46 28.31
C ILE A 138 -8.69 6.08 27.40
N LEU A 139 -8.21 5.34 26.39
CA LEU A 139 -7.24 5.86 25.42
C LEU A 139 -7.83 7.01 24.59
N ALA A 140 -9.10 6.93 24.17
CA ALA A 140 -9.77 8.00 23.41
C ALA A 140 -9.75 9.34 24.16
N GLN A 141 -9.87 9.31 25.49
CA GLN A 141 -9.91 10.51 26.34
C GLN A 141 -8.52 11.11 26.63
N ARG A 142 -7.43 10.42 26.27
CA ARG A 142 -6.07 10.90 26.54
C ARG A 142 -5.72 12.09 25.67
N SER A 143 -5.12 13.11 26.29
CA SER A 143 -4.65 14.32 25.60
C SER A 143 -3.21 14.20 25.08
N ASP A 144 -2.47 13.17 25.52
CA ASP A 144 -1.07 12.94 25.17
C ASP A 144 -0.89 12.00 23.96
N LEU A 145 -1.99 11.51 23.37
CA LEU A 145 -2.00 10.77 22.11
C LEU A 145 -2.19 11.72 20.94
N HIS A 146 -1.42 11.49 19.88
CA HIS A 146 -1.58 12.24 18.64
C HIS A 146 -2.75 11.73 17.81
N VAL A 147 -3.16 12.52 16.82
CA VAL A 147 -4.32 12.27 15.97
C VAL A 147 -4.33 10.87 15.32
N ILE A 148 -3.19 10.34 14.88
CA ILE A 148 -3.15 9.01 14.22
C ILE A 148 -3.48 7.85 15.18
N ASP A 149 -3.02 7.90 16.44
CA ASP A 149 -3.42 6.92 17.46
C ASP A 149 -4.92 7.01 17.70
N LYS A 150 -5.45 8.24 17.77
CA LYS A 150 -6.89 8.49 17.94
C LYS A 150 -7.72 7.96 16.76
N VAL A 151 -7.25 8.10 15.52
CA VAL A 151 -7.87 7.49 14.33
C VAL A 151 -8.03 5.98 14.53
N HIS A 152 -6.96 5.28 14.92
CA HIS A 152 -7.02 3.83 15.11
C HIS A 152 -7.87 3.41 16.32
N VAL A 153 -7.86 4.19 17.41
CA VAL A 153 -8.80 3.99 18.53
C VAL A 153 -10.25 4.14 18.07
N ALA A 154 -10.57 5.18 17.30
CA ALA A 154 -11.91 5.40 16.75
C ALA A 154 -12.36 4.24 15.86
N ARG A 155 -11.47 3.72 15.00
CA ARG A 155 -11.74 2.52 14.20
C ARG A 155 -12.00 1.28 15.06
N CYS A 156 -11.19 1.05 16.09
CA CYS A 156 -11.42 -0.05 17.02
C CYS A 156 -12.82 0.06 17.65
N LEU A 157 -13.16 1.23 18.20
CA LEU A 157 -14.45 1.48 18.85
C LEU A 157 -15.62 1.32 17.87
N GLY A 158 -15.50 1.86 16.65
CA GLY A 158 -16.50 1.74 15.59
C GLY A 158 -16.78 0.29 15.21
N HIS A 159 -15.74 -0.54 15.09
CA HIS A 159 -15.90 -1.95 14.72
C HIS A 159 -16.31 -2.86 15.88
N ILE A 160 -15.98 -2.52 17.12
CA ILE A 160 -16.39 -3.26 18.34
C ILE A 160 -17.84 -2.94 18.75
N SER A 161 -18.42 -1.85 18.23
CA SER A 161 -19.73 -1.35 18.67
C SER A 161 -20.87 -2.37 18.52
N LYS A 162 -21.78 -2.37 19.51
CA LYS A 162 -23.01 -3.17 19.49
C LYS A 162 -24.01 -2.50 18.57
N GLY A 163 -24.53 -3.25 17.59
CA GLY A 163 -25.36 -2.70 16.53
C GLY A 163 -26.53 -1.85 17.03
N GLY A 164 -26.69 -0.66 16.43
CA GLY A 164 -27.93 0.13 16.45
C GLY A 164 -28.01 1.27 17.47
N GLU A 165 -27.12 1.35 18.47
CA GLU A 165 -27.10 2.45 19.42
C GLU A 165 -26.07 3.52 19.03
N ARG A 166 -26.44 4.78 19.24
CA ARG A 166 -25.59 5.94 18.94
C ARG A 166 -24.48 6.02 19.98
N ASP A 167 -23.23 5.94 19.55
CA ASP A 167 -22.04 5.97 20.41
C ASP A 167 -21.50 7.41 20.50
N THR A 168 -21.96 8.16 21.50
CA THR A 168 -21.63 9.58 21.66
C THR A 168 -20.15 9.84 21.87
N GLU A 169 -19.46 8.92 22.55
CA GLU A 169 -18.03 8.99 22.79
C GLU A 169 -17.23 8.78 21.50
N LEU A 170 -17.67 7.85 20.65
CA LEU A 170 -17.09 7.68 19.31
C LEU A 170 -17.37 8.88 18.41
N GLU A 171 -18.59 9.42 18.41
CA GLU A 171 -18.93 10.61 17.62
C GLU A 171 -18.06 11.81 18.02
N ALA A 172 -17.91 12.07 19.32
CA ALA A 172 -17.06 13.16 19.82
C ALA A 172 -15.58 12.95 19.46
N LEU A 173 -15.11 11.70 19.48
CA LEU A 173 -13.74 11.36 19.06
C LEU A 173 -13.54 11.59 17.56
N LEU A 174 -14.48 11.16 16.71
CA LEU A 174 -14.43 11.39 15.26
C LEU A 174 -14.44 12.89 14.94
N ASP A 175 -15.28 13.67 15.63
CA ASP A 175 -15.28 15.13 15.49
C ASP A 175 -13.92 15.74 15.87
N GLU A 176 -13.27 15.30 16.95
CA GLU A 176 -11.92 15.76 17.33
C GLU A 176 -10.87 15.42 16.26
N ILE A 177 -11.01 14.26 15.61
CA ILE A 177 -10.04 13.74 14.64
C ILE A 177 -10.19 14.42 13.27
N ASP A 178 -11.43 14.58 12.80
CA ASP A 178 -11.72 15.01 11.43
C ASP A 178 -11.78 16.54 11.30
N GLN A 179 -12.10 17.24 12.39
CA GLN A 179 -12.28 18.69 12.38
C GLN A 179 -11.25 19.40 13.26
N PRO A 180 -10.34 20.21 12.68
CA PRO A 180 -9.48 21.07 13.49
C PRO A 180 -10.36 22.07 14.26
N GLN A 181 -10.06 22.28 15.55
CA GLN A 181 -10.93 23.07 16.45
C GLN A 181 -11.09 24.52 16.00
N CYS A 182 -10.06 25.10 15.39
CA CYS A 182 -10.10 26.46 14.84
C CYS A 182 -10.63 26.53 13.40
N GLY A 183 -11.06 25.39 12.83
CA GLY A 183 -11.61 25.28 11.49
C GLY A 183 -10.59 25.49 10.37
N ILE A 184 -11.12 25.62 9.16
CA ILE A 184 -10.36 25.88 7.93
C ILE A 184 -10.71 27.29 7.44
N VAL A 185 -9.70 28.11 7.13
CA VAL A 185 -9.87 29.50 6.68
C VAL A 185 -9.14 29.75 5.36
N THR A 186 -9.67 30.66 4.54
CA THR A 186 -9.01 31.09 3.31
C THR A 186 -8.16 32.33 3.56
N SER A 187 -6.86 32.28 3.23
CA SER A 187 -5.97 33.43 3.32
C SER A 187 -4.78 33.32 2.38
N ASP A 188 -4.54 34.36 1.58
CA ASP A 188 -3.35 34.47 0.71
C ASP A 188 -2.19 35.23 1.36
N SER A 189 -2.36 35.63 2.62
CA SER A 189 -1.29 36.35 3.33
C SER A 189 -0.11 35.42 3.60
N PRO A 190 1.14 35.87 3.34
CA PRO A 190 2.31 35.09 3.69
C PRO A 190 2.45 34.99 5.22
N PRO A 191 3.06 33.92 5.74
CA PRO A 191 3.32 33.78 7.17
C PRO A 191 4.34 34.83 7.62
N SER A 192 4.27 35.23 8.90
CA SER A 192 5.30 36.06 9.50
C SER A 192 6.62 35.29 9.55
N VAL A 193 7.74 35.94 9.22
CA VAL A 193 9.06 35.31 9.30
C VAL A 193 9.59 35.47 10.72
N THR A 194 9.76 34.35 11.43
CA THR A 194 10.36 34.32 12.77
C THR A 194 11.54 33.35 12.80
N LYS A 195 12.41 33.52 13.79
CA LYS A 195 13.52 32.58 14.05
C LYS A 195 13.13 31.61 15.17
N PRO A 196 13.62 30.36 15.15
CA PRO A 196 13.36 29.39 16.21
C PRO A 196 13.91 29.88 17.53
N THR A 197 13.18 29.65 18.62
CA THR A 197 13.56 30.06 19.98
C THR A 197 14.08 28.91 20.83
N SER A 198 13.71 27.67 20.50
CA SER A 198 14.13 26.45 21.21
C SER A 198 15.64 26.18 21.09
N GLY A 199 16.27 26.62 20.00
CA GLY A 199 17.67 26.28 19.68
C GLY A 199 17.89 24.79 19.37
N PHE A 200 16.82 24.01 19.25
CA PHE A 200 16.88 22.57 19.04
C PHE A 200 17.21 22.25 17.57
N ARG A 201 18.13 21.31 17.34
CA ARG A 201 18.58 20.97 15.98
C ARG A 201 17.95 19.68 15.48
N PHE A 202 17.23 19.78 14.37
CA PHE A 202 16.61 18.68 13.63
C PHE A 202 17.47 18.21 12.45
N ASP A 203 17.14 17.03 11.92
CA ASP A 203 17.66 16.54 10.65
C ASP A 203 17.29 17.48 9.49
N TYR A 204 18.21 17.68 8.56
CA TYR A 204 18.03 18.59 7.43
C TYR A 204 16.90 18.14 6.52
N GLU A 205 16.86 16.85 6.17
CA GLU A 205 15.80 16.31 5.30
C GLU A 205 14.43 16.39 5.98
N PHE A 206 14.35 16.06 7.28
CA PHE A 206 13.11 16.16 8.06
C PHE A 206 12.59 17.61 8.13
N ASN A 207 13.47 18.59 8.37
CA ASN A 207 13.08 19.99 8.40
C ASN A 207 12.56 20.45 7.02
N LYS A 208 13.29 20.09 5.96
CA LYS A 208 12.94 20.48 4.58
C LYS A 208 11.61 19.91 4.09
N SER A 209 11.24 18.69 4.47
CA SER A 209 9.97 18.07 4.05
C SER A 209 8.86 18.22 5.08
N GLU A 210 9.01 17.62 6.26
CA GLU A 210 7.93 17.42 7.22
C GLU A 210 7.54 18.73 7.92
N VAL A 211 8.54 19.42 8.49
CA VAL A 211 8.33 20.71 9.18
C VAL A 211 7.78 21.75 8.22
N SER A 212 8.36 21.84 7.02
CA SER A 212 7.88 22.74 5.97
C SER A 212 6.42 22.47 5.58
N THR A 213 6.04 21.20 5.45
CA THR A 213 4.66 20.83 5.08
C THR A 213 3.67 21.19 6.17
N LEU A 214 3.99 20.93 7.44
CA LEU A 214 3.13 21.30 8.57
C LEU A 214 3.05 22.82 8.76
N ALA A 215 4.14 23.55 8.52
CA ALA A 215 4.16 25.02 8.56
C ALA A 215 3.24 25.61 7.48
N HIS A 216 3.24 25.01 6.28
CA HIS A 216 2.35 25.39 5.19
C HIS A 216 0.88 25.16 5.54
N LEU A 217 0.54 24.01 6.13
CA LEU A 217 -0.83 23.65 6.52
C LEU A 217 -1.50 24.70 7.43
N PHE A 218 -0.76 25.25 8.39
CA PHE A 218 -1.24 26.29 9.31
C PHE A 218 -0.89 27.72 8.87
N ASN A 219 -0.20 27.88 7.74
CA ASN A 219 0.36 29.16 7.27
C ASN A 219 1.12 29.92 8.38
N VAL A 220 2.06 29.23 9.03
CA VAL A 220 2.97 29.79 10.04
C VAL A 220 4.42 29.67 9.59
N SER A 221 5.36 30.26 10.33
CA SER A 221 6.78 30.06 10.06
C SER A 221 7.21 28.64 10.40
N GLN A 222 8.24 28.13 9.72
CA GLN A 222 8.87 26.85 10.08
C GLN A 222 9.38 26.89 11.53
N ALA A 223 9.90 28.03 11.99
CA ALA A 223 10.34 28.22 13.37
C ALA A 223 9.25 27.92 14.42
N THR A 224 7.99 28.29 14.16
CA THR A 224 6.87 27.96 15.06
C THR A 224 6.66 26.45 15.16
N ILE A 225 6.81 25.73 14.05
CA ILE A 225 6.70 24.27 14.02
C ILE A 225 7.90 23.61 14.70
N GLU A 226 9.12 24.06 14.41
CA GLU A 226 10.33 23.58 15.06
C GLU A 226 10.25 23.69 16.59
N ASP A 227 9.81 24.85 17.09
CA ASP A 227 9.66 25.08 18.53
C ASP A 227 8.57 24.19 19.15
N ALA A 228 7.46 23.95 18.44
CA ALA A 228 6.41 23.05 18.91
C ALA A 228 6.88 21.58 18.99
N ILE A 229 7.60 21.10 17.97
CA ILE A 229 8.18 19.75 17.97
C ILE A 229 9.25 19.63 19.05
N ALA A 230 10.12 20.64 19.19
CA ALA A 230 11.16 20.66 20.21
C ALA A 230 10.56 20.62 21.63
N ALA A 231 9.44 21.32 21.86
CA ALA A 231 8.71 21.26 23.13
C ALA A 231 8.20 19.83 23.42
N GLU A 232 7.65 19.12 22.42
CA GLU A 232 7.21 17.72 22.61
C GLU A 232 8.35 16.75 22.91
N ILE A 233 9.51 16.95 22.30
CA ILE A 233 10.73 16.15 22.56
C ILE A 233 11.27 16.48 23.95
N THR A 234 11.54 17.74 24.25
CA THR A 234 12.15 18.16 25.53
C THR A 234 11.25 17.90 26.74
N ARG A 235 9.92 17.89 26.57
CA ARG A 235 8.99 17.44 27.61
C ARG A 235 9.23 16.00 28.05
N ARG A 236 9.65 15.13 27.13
CA ARG A 236 9.93 13.70 27.38
C ARG A 236 11.41 13.43 27.66
N TRP A 237 12.29 14.19 27.02
CA TRP A 237 13.76 14.11 27.14
C TRP A 237 14.35 15.51 27.40
N PRO A 238 14.31 16.02 28.65
CA PRO A 238 14.71 17.40 28.96
C PRO A 238 16.16 17.75 28.63
N GLU A 239 17.04 16.74 28.56
CA GLU A 239 18.47 16.90 28.24
C GLU A 239 18.74 16.95 26.73
N ALA A 240 17.76 16.60 25.89
CA ALA A 240 17.94 16.60 24.45
C ALA A 240 17.95 18.03 23.90
N THR A 241 19.06 18.43 23.29
CA THR A 241 19.21 19.74 22.61
C THR A 241 19.29 19.60 21.08
N SER A 242 19.38 18.36 20.59
CA SER A 242 19.34 18.03 19.17
C SER A 242 19.03 16.55 18.97
N LEU A 243 18.65 16.16 17.75
CA LEU A 243 18.42 14.74 17.40
C LEU A 243 19.67 13.86 17.60
N ASP A 244 20.87 14.43 17.58
CA ASP A 244 22.13 13.73 17.85
C ASP A 244 22.25 13.19 19.29
N PHE A 245 21.35 13.60 20.19
CA PHE A 245 21.24 12.99 21.52
C PHE A 245 20.74 11.54 21.46
N PHE A 246 20.04 11.18 20.39
CA PHE A 246 19.42 9.87 20.22
C PHE A 246 20.24 8.97 19.29
N PRO A 247 20.27 7.64 19.54
CA PRO A 247 20.98 6.70 18.68
C PRO A 247 20.41 6.68 17.25
N GLY A 248 21.29 6.32 16.31
CA GLY A 248 21.01 6.36 14.87
C GLY A 248 21.78 7.48 14.17
N ARG A 249 21.46 7.68 12.89
CA ARG A 249 22.08 8.73 12.06
C ARG A 249 21.06 9.30 11.09
N GLU A 250 21.28 10.53 10.65
CA GLU A 250 20.53 11.08 9.53
C GLU A 250 20.74 10.20 8.28
N ARG A 251 19.65 9.92 7.58
CA ARG A 251 19.68 9.26 6.27
C ARG A 251 19.39 10.26 5.18
N TYR A 252 20.11 10.14 4.08
CA TYR A 252 19.79 10.91 2.87
C TYR A 252 18.45 10.44 2.29
N ARG A 253 17.77 11.32 1.56
CA ARG A 253 16.46 11.04 0.97
C ARG A 253 16.38 9.75 0.14
N TRP A 254 17.46 9.37 -0.55
CA TRP A 254 17.49 8.12 -1.34
C TRP A 254 17.61 6.84 -0.48
N ASP A 255 17.98 6.98 0.80
CA ASP A 255 18.09 5.91 1.80
C ASP A 255 16.87 5.83 2.73
N LEU A 256 15.91 6.76 2.61
CA LEU A 256 14.63 6.78 3.32
C LEU A 256 13.62 5.80 2.69
N GLY A 257 14.01 4.54 2.59
CA GLY A 257 13.02 3.49 2.35
C GLY A 257 12.21 3.24 3.62
N ASP A 258 10.91 2.98 3.48
CA ASP A 258 9.97 2.79 4.60
C ASP A 258 10.25 1.56 5.46
N ARG A 259 11.18 0.69 5.03
CA ARG A 259 11.48 -0.55 5.73
C ARG A 259 12.22 -0.32 7.05
N TYR A 260 13.23 0.54 7.07
CA TYR A 260 14.03 0.75 8.28
C TYR A 260 13.75 2.13 8.83
N GLU A 261 13.65 2.22 10.16
CA GLU A 261 13.53 3.47 10.88
C GLU A 261 14.45 3.41 12.09
N PHE A 262 15.32 4.42 12.25
CA PHE A 262 16.13 4.56 13.44
C PHE A 262 15.33 5.18 14.59
N TYR A 263 15.75 4.89 15.81
CA TYR A 263 15.16 5.45 17.02
C TYR A 263 15.00 6.99 17.01
N ARG A 264 15.98 7.74 16.48
CA ARG A 264 15.86 9.22 16.34
C ARG A 264 14.73 9.65 15.39
N GLU A 265 14.45 8.86 14.35
CA GLU A 265 13.43 9.15 13.34
C GLU A 265 12.02 8.91 13.91
N HIS A 266 11.86 7.84 14.69
CA HIS A 266 10.66 7.60 15.50
C HIS A 266 10.33 8.82 16.38
N ILE A 267 11.31 9.34 17.11
CA ILE A 267 11.11 10.48 18.03
C ILE A 267 10.60 11.72 17.29
N GLN A 268 11.27 12.13 16.22
CA GLN A 268 10.84 13.34 15.48
C GLN A 268 9.49 13.14 14.79
N ARG A 269 9.18 11.93 14.29
CA ARG A 269 7.88 11.64 13.66
C ARG A 269 6.75 11.73 14.67
N HIS A 270 6.86 11.07 15.82
CA HIS A 270 5.79 11.15 16.83
C HIS A 270 5.71 12.53 17.49
N ALA A 271 6.82 13.27 17.61
CA ALA A 271 6.80 14.65 18.06
C ALA A 271 6.08 15.58 17.06
N LEU A 272 6.28 15.39 15.75
CA LEU A 272 5.55 16.09 14.69
C LEU A 272 4.04 15.86 14.80
N LEU A 273 3.62 14.59 14.94
CA LEU A 273 2.20 14.24 15.05
C LEU A 273 1.56 14.84 16.31
N ASN A 274 2.28 14.84 17.44
CA ASN A 274 1.81 15.49 18.67
C ASN A 274 1.74 17.02 18.55
N ALA A 275 2.75 17.64 17.93
CA ALA A 275 2.77 19.07 17.66
C ALA A 275 1.59 19.47 16.75
N ALA A 276 1.36 18.75 15.66
CA ALA A 276 0.22 18.98 14.77
C ALA A 276 -1.13 18.86 15.50
N THR A 277 -1.27 17.84 16.36
CA THR A 277 -2.49 17.63 17.18
C THR A 277 -2.73 18.77 18.17
N SER A 278 -1.67 19.36 18.74
CA SER A 278 -1.77 20.51 19.64
C SER A 278 -2.05 21.81 18.87
N LEU A 279 -1.40 21.98 17.72
CA LEU A 279 -1.56 23.17 16.88
C LEU A 279 -2.96 23.22 16.26
N SER A 280 -3.56 22.09 15.87
CA SER A 280 -4.94 22.08 15.32
C SER A 280 -6.00 22.57 16.31
N LYS A 281 -5.68 22.59 17.61
CA LYS A 281 -6.53 23.12 18.69
C LYS A 281 -6.44 24.64 18.85
N THR A 282 -5.37 25.25 18.32
CA THR A 282 -5.02 26.66 18.57
C THR A 282 -4.85 27.49 17.28
N LEU A 283 -4.63 26.83 16.14
CA LEU A 283 -4.43 27.44 14.84
C LEU A 283 -5.45 26.88 13.84
N ALA A 284 -5.99 27.77 13.01
CA ALA A 284 -6.80 27.37 11.87
C ALA A 284 -5.91 26.78 10.77
N VAL A 285 -6.43 25.77 10.07
CA VAL A 285 -5.82 25.29 8.83
C VAL A 285 -6.10 26.32 7.73
N VAL A 286 -5.10 26.62 6.90
CA VAL A 286 -5.19 27.69 5.91
C VAL A 286 -5.15 27.12 4.50
N VAL A 287 -6.14 27.52 3.70
CA VAL A 287 -6.18 27.29 2.25
C VAL A 287 -5.96 28.59 1.48
N ARG A 288 -5.32 28.49 0.31
CA ARG A 288 -5.13 29.62 -0.59
C ARG A 288 -6.36 29.82 -1.48
N SER A 289 -6.63 31.05 -1.91
CA SER A 289 -7.81 31.33 -2.75
C SER A 289 -7.75 30.64 -4.11
N TYR A 290 -6.55 30.31 -4.57
CA TYR A 290 -6.29 29.61 -5.83
C TYR A 290 -6.27 28.08 -5.69
N GLU A 291 -6.28 27.54 -4.46
CA GLU A 291 -6.44 26.13 -4.19
C GLU A 291 -7.93 25.78 -4.31
N THR A 292 -8.42 25.65 -5.54
CA THR A 292 -9.83 25.41 -5.85
C THR A 292 -10.25 23.94 -5.68
N GLY A 293 -9.54 23.18 -4.84
CA GLY A 293 -9.77 21.75 -4.58
C GLY A 293 -10.86 21.50 -3.54
N GLY A 294 -11.65 20.44 -3.71
CA GLY A 294 -12.80 20.11 -2.85
C GLY A 294 -12.48 19.23 -1.63
N GLY A 295 -11.21 19.05 -1.27
CA GLY A 295 -10.77 18.22 -0.14
C GLY A 295 -10.40 19.05 1.10
N SER A 296 -10.37 18.42 2.27
CA SER A 296 -9.85 19.03 3.51
C SER A 296 -8.33 18.86 3.56
N PRO A 297 -7.53 19.95 3.56
CA PRO A 297 -6.07 19.85 3.68
C PRO A 297 -5.62 19.20 5.00
N TRP A 298 -6.44 19.31 6.05
CA TRP A 298 -6.19 18.62 7.32
C TRP A 298 -6.23 17.11 7.15
N LEU A 299 -7.29 16.59 6.51
CA LEU A 299 -7.43 15.17 6.23
C LEU A 299 -6.33 14.70 5.28
N GLU A 300 -6.08 15.44 4.20
CA GLU A 300 -4.99 15.13 3.27
C GLU A 300 -3.62 15.06 3.98
N TRP A 301 -3.31 16.00 4.88
CA TRP A 301 -2.06 15.95 5.65
C TRP A 301 -2.01 14.75 6.60
N ARG A 302 -3.10 14.50 7.33
CA ARG A 302 -3.24 13.43 8.33
C ARG A 302 -3.09 12.05 7.68
N ASP A 303 -3.78 11.84 6.56
CA ASP A 303 -3.92 10.53 5.93
C ASP A 303 -2.58 10.03 5.34
N ARG A 304 -1.60 10.92 5.14
CA ARG A 304 -0.21 10.54 4.80
C ARG A 304 0.48 9.69 5.87
N TYR A 305 0.00 9.74 7.11
CA TYR A 305 0.54 8.97 8.24
C TYR A 305 -0.38 7.82 8.67
N ASP A 306 -1.44 7.57 7.91
CA ASP A 306 -2.42 6.52 8.16
C ASP A 306 -2.35 5.42 7.09
N VAL A 307 -3.12 4.35 7.24
CA VAL A 307 -3.31 3.30 6.23
C VAL A 307 -4.20 3.79 5.08
N THR A 308 -4.08 3.14 3.93
CA THR A 308 -4.70 3.57 2.67
C THR A 308 -6.23 3.66 2.69
N PHE A 309 -6.92 2.85 3.51
CA PHE A 309 -8.38 2.79 3.52
C PHE A 309 -8.99 3.27 4.85
N ASP A 310 -10.00 4.13 4.75
CA ASP A 310 -10.66 4.76 5.90
C ASP A 310 -11.24 3.76 6.92
N ASP A 311 -11.64 2.57 6.47
CA ASP A 311 -12.17 1.50 7.33
C ASP A 311 -11.10 0.80 8.17
N GLY A 312 -9.82 1.10 7.94
CA GLY A 312 -8.68 0.47 8.62
C GLY A 312 -8.22 -0.85 8.02
N SER A 313 -8.81 -1.29 6.89
CA SER A 313 -8.25 -2.38 6.10
C SER A 313 -6.96 -1.93 5.40
N TRP A 314 -6.07 -2.88 5.11
CA TRP A 314 -4.78 -2.59 4.49
C TRP A 314 -4.77 -2.96 3.01
N LEU A 315 -3.80 -2.44 2.25
CA LEU A 315 -3.51 -2.83 0.88
C LEU A 315 -3.36 -4.36 0.75
N SER A 316 -2.71 -5.01 1.71
CA SER A 316 -2.53 -6.46 1.72
C SER A 316 -3.83 -7.24 1.89
N ASP A 317 -4.87 -6.64 2.48
CA ASP A 317 -6.20 -7.26 2.67
C ASP A 317 -7.04 -7.25 1.41
N ARG A 318 -6.83 -6.24 0.56
CA ARG A 318 -7.65 -6.00 -0.62
C ARG A 318 -6.99 -6.51 -1.90
N LYS A 319 -6.09 -7.50 -1.80
CA LYS A 319 -5.48 -8.18 -2.94
C LYS A 319 -6.34 -9.34 -3.45
N ASP A 320 -6.13 -9.69 -4.70
CA ASP A 320 -6.76 -10.83 -5.36
C ASP A 320 -5.79 -12.01 -5.52
N PRO A 321 -6.33 -13.23 -5.69
CA PRO A 321 -5.53 -14.36 -6.15
C PRO A 321 -4.90 -14.07 -7.52
N VAL A 322 -3.62 -14.42 -7.66
CA VAL A 322 -2.89 -14.29 -8.93
C VAL A 322 -3.62 -15.10 -10.02
N PRO A 323 -4.06 -14.47 -11.13
CA PRO A 323 -4.77 -15.15 -12.21
C PRO A 323 -3.86 -16.15 -12.93
N GLN A 324 -4.44 -17.18 -13.53
CA GLN A 324 -3.67 -18.23 -14.22
C GLN A 324 -2.78 -17.67 -15.32
N GLN A 325 -3.26 -16.66 -16.07
CA GLN A 325 -2.53 -16.02 -17.15
C GLN A 325 -1.24 -15.34 -16.68
N ALA A 326 -1.21 -14.85 -15.44
CA ALA A 326 -0.03 -14.25 -14.85
C ALA A 326 0.99 -15.27 -14.33
N LYS A 327 0.63 -16.55 -14.26
CA LYS A 327 1.51 -17.66 -13.89
C LYS A 327 2.15 -18.35 -15.10
N GLU A 328 1.82 -17.91 -16.32
CA GLU A 328 2.30 -18.52 -17.55
C GLU A 328 3.67 -17.96 -17.97
N ASP A 329 4.62 -18.86 -18.26
CA ASP A 329 5.86 -18.49 -18.95
C ASP A 329 5.58 -18.16 -20.43
N LEU A 330 6.18 -17.08 -20.92
CA LEU A 330 5.96 -16.53 -22.26
C LEU A 330 7.16 -16.69 -23.20
N LEU A 331 8.35 -16.95 -22.65
CA LEU A 331 9.58 -17.21 -23.38
C LEU A 331 9.61 -18.65 -23.90
N ALA A 332 10.22 -18.82 -25.07
CA ALA A 332 10.57 -20.12 -25.63
C ALA A 332 11.99 -20.49 -25.21
N LYS A 333 12.47 -21.66 -25.67
CA LYS A 333 13.88 -22.01 -25.54
C LYS A 333 14.75 -20.94 -26.20
N ARG A 334 15.71 -20.42 -25.43
CA ARG A 334 16.68 -19.43 -25.90
C ARG A 334 17.43 -19.94 -27.14
N ILE A 335 17.64 -19.06 -28.12
CA ILE A 335 18.42 -19.37 -29.33
C ILE A 335 19.74 -18.59 -29.23
N GLY A 336 20.81 -19.31 -28.87
CA GLY A 336 22.10 -18.66 -28.54
C GLY A 336 21.96 -17.75 -27.33
N GLN A 337 22.26 -16.45 -27.50
CA GLN A 337 22.07 -15.41 -26.49
C GLN A 337 20.75 -14.63 -26.66
N GLN A 338 19.94 -14.94 -27.67
CA GLN A 338 18.71 -14.19 -27.93
C GLN A 338 17.53 -14.80 -27.18
N GLU A 339 16.92 -14.03 -26.28
CA GLU A 339 15.61 -14.38 -25.73
C GLU A 339 14.57 -14.33 -26.84
N THR A 340 13.70 -15.34 -26.87
CA THR A 340 12.62 -15.43 -27.86
C THR A 340 11.31 -15.70 -27.15
N LEU A 341 10.25 -15.04 -27.59
CA LEU A 341 8.90 -15.39 -27.15
C LEU A 341 8.48 -16.70 -27.81
N GLN A 342 7.57 -17.42 -27.15
CA GLN A 342 6.81 -18.49 -27.78
C GLN A 342 6.05 -17.97 -29.01
N ASP A 343 5.54 -18.89 -29.83
CA ASP A 343 4.79 -18.52 -31.01
C ASP A 343 3.55 -17.67 -30.62
N GLN A 344 3.15 -16.80 -31.54
CA GLN A 344 2.12 -15.80 -31.27
C GLN A 344 0.78 -16.41 -30.82
N GLN A 345 0.40 -17.58 -31.37
CA GLN A 345 -0.87 -18.21 -31.01
C GLN A 345 -0.80 -18.76 -29.58
N THR A 346 0.31 -19.42 -29.22
CA THR A 346 0.53 -19.91 -27.87
C THR A 346 0.55 -18.78 -26.84
N VAL A 347 1.25 -17.68 -27.13
CA VAL A 347 1.27 -16.49 -26.27
C VAL A 347 -0.13 -15.92 -26.08
N LEU A 348 -0.90 -15.70 -27.16
CA LEU A 348 -2.25 -15.16 -27.06
C LEU A 348 -3.21 -16.08 -26.31
N ARG A 349 -3.05 -17.40 -26.42
CA ARG A 349 -3.82 -18.38 -25.66
C ARG A 349 -3.51 -18.28 -24.16
N LYS A 350 -2.23 -18.23 -23.80
CA LYS A 350 -1.77 -18.03 -22.41
C LYS A 350 -2.27 -16.72 -21.80
N LEU A 351 -2.38 -15.68 -22.62
CA LEU A 351 -2.93 -14.38 -22.20
C LEU A 351 -4.47 -14.33 -22.19
N GLY A 352 -5.16 -15.39 -22.62
CA GLY A 352 -6.62 -15.48 -22.59
C GLY A 352 -7.36 -14.82 -23.76
N PHE A 353 -6.71 -14.63 -24.92
CA PHE A 353 -7.34 -14.05 -26.11
C PHE A 353 -7.89 -15.07 -27.12
N VAL A 354 -7.32 -16.28 -27.18
CA VAL A 354 -7.68 -17.31 -28.17
C VAL A 354 -7.74 -18.70 -27.53
N ASP A 355 -8.45 -19.62 -28.18
CA ASP A 355 -8.63 -21.02 -27.73
C ASP A 355 -9.13 -21.12 -26.28
N THR A 356 -9.97 -20.17 -25.86
CA THR A 356 -10.57 -20.12 -24.53
C THR A 356 -11.94 -20.78 -24.50
N ALA A 357 -12.40 -21.18 -23.31
CA ALA A 357 -13.78 -21.63 -23.13
C ALA A 357 -14.78 -20.55 -23.58
N VAL A 358 -15.97 -20.95 -24.03
CA VAL A 358 -16.99 -20.04 -24.58
C VAL A 358 -17.32 -18.88 -23.62
N ASP A 359 -17.37 -19.15 -22.32
CA ASP A 359 -17.69 -18.17 -21.28
C ASP A 359 -16.44 -17.59 -20.59
N ALA A 360 -15.24 -17.86 -21.11
CA ALA A 360 -14.01 -17.34 -20.53
C ALA A 360 -13.96 -15.81 -20.64
N LEU A 361 -13.51 -15.17 -19.56
CA LEU A 361 -13.41 -13.72 -19.52
C LEU A 361 -12.36 -13.21 -20.49
N ILE A 362 -12.64 -12.06 -21.09
CA ILE A 362 -11.79 -11.40 -22.07
C ILE A 362 -10.99 -10.31 -21.36
N PRO A 363 -9.65 -10.28 -21.49
CA PRO A 363 -8.85 -9.20 -20.92
C PRO A 363 -9.09 -7.90 -21.70
N LEU A 364 -9.54 -6.85 -21.01
CA LEU A 364 -9.65 -5.50 -21.57
C LEU A 364 -8.41 -4.66 -21.27
N TYR A 365 -7.80 -4.89 -20.13
CA TYR A 365 -6.60 -4.19 -19.69
C TYR A 365 -5.78 -5.10 -18.78
N GLY A 366 -4.47 -4.93 -18.77
CA GLY A 366 -3.65 -5.54 -17.75
C GLY A 366 -2.18 -5.16 -17.82
N ARG A 367 -1.53 -5.13 -16.68
CA ARG A 367 -0.10 -4.85 -16.53
C ARG A 367 0.45 -5.79 -15.47
N TRP A 368 1.46 -6.59 -15.80
CA TRP A 368 2.15 -7.48 -14.84
C TRP A 368 3.49 -7.98 -15.42
N SER A 369 4.30 -8.63 -14.59
CA SER A 369 5.48 -9.40 -15.01
C SER A 369 5.17 -10.89 -14.96
N SER A 370 5.44 -11.62 -16.04
CA SER A 370 5.38 -13.09 -16.03
C SER A 370 6.52 -13.69 -15.21
N PRO A 371 6.43 -14.97 -14.77
CA PRO A 371 7.47 -15.60 -13.94
C PRO A 371 8.86 -15.65 -14.59
N ASP A 372 8.91 -15.67 -15.92
CA ASP A 372 10.14 -15.64 -16.72
C ASP A 372 10.64 -14.23 -17.09
N GLY A 373 10.07 -13.21 -16.45
CA GLY A 373 10.52 -11.82 -16.49
C GLY A 373 10.05 -11.01 -17.69
N VAL A 374 9.00 -11.44 -18.39
CA VAL A 374 8.39 -10.66 -19.48
C VAL A 374 7.32 -9.74 -18.90
N ALA A 375 7.53 -8.43 -18.99
CA ALA A 375 6.50 -7.46 -18.68
C ALA A 375 5.42 -7.48 -19.77
N VAL A 376 4.19 -7.69 -19.34
CA VAL A 376 2.98 -7.74 -20.16
C VAL A 376 2.21 -6.44 -19.99
N SER A 377 1.76 -5.85 -21.09
CA SER A 377 0.86 -4.71 -21.12
C SER A 377 -0.24 -4.94 -22.14
N ILE A 378 -1.49 -4.88 -21.67
CA ILE A 378 -2.71 -4.97 -22.44
C ILE A 378 -3.47 -3.67 -22.21
N THR A 379 -3.85 -3.00 -23.28
CA THR A 379 -4.74 -1.83 -23.22
C THR A 379 -5.78 -1.97 -24.32
N SER A 380 -7.03 -1.66 -24.00
CA SER A 380 -8.12 -1.61 -24.97
C SER A 380 -8.70 -0.22 -25.13
N ALA A 381 -9.25 0.06 -26.30
CA ALA A 381 -9.94 1.29 -26.64
C ALA A 381 -11.11 0.99 -27.61
N LEU A 382 -11.93 2.00 -27.86
CA LEU A 382 -13.08 1.92 -28.75
C LEU A 382 -12.74 2.51 -30.12
N THR A 383 -13.28 1.91 -31.18
CA THR A 383 -13.21 2.45 -32.53
C THR A 383 -14.58 2.41 -33.21
N GLU A 384 -14.84 3.33 -34.13
CA GLU A 384 -16.07 3.27 -34.93
C GLU A 384 -16.14 1.97 -35.74
N ARG A 385 -17.34 1.50 -36.06
CA ARG A 385 -17.51 0.27 -36.85
C ARG A 385 -16.95 0.44 -38.28
N LYS A 386 -17.31 1.54 -38.94
CA LYS A 386 -16.88 1.84 -40.31
C LYS A 386 -15.40 2.20 -40.34
N GLY A 387 -14.62 1.51 -41.17
CA GLY A 387 -13.19 1.79 -41.33
C GLY A 387 -12.27 1.21 -40.24
N ALA A 388 -12.79 0.43 -39.29
CA ALA A 388 -12.01 -0.11 -38.16
C ALA A 388 -10.76 -0.88 -38.60
N ILE A 389 -10.89 -1.74 -39.62
CA ILE A 389 -9.80 -2.55 -40.17
C ILE A 389 -8.68 -1.65 -40.72
N GLY A 390 -9.04 -0.62 -41.50
CA GLY A 390 -8.08 0.33 -42.07
C GLY A 390 -7.35 1.12 -40.99
N ARG A 391 -8.07 1.60 -39.96
CA ARG A 391 -7.48 2.30 -38.81
C ARG A 391 -6.51 1.42 -38.04
N CYS A 392 -6.87 0.17 -37.72
CA CYS A 392 -5.99 -0.74 -36.99
C CYS A 392 -4.74 -1.10 -37.81
N SER A 393 -4.89 -1.33 -39.11
CA SER A 393 -3.76 -1.60 -40.01
C SER A 393 -2.81 -0.40 -40.18
N ALA A 394 -3.35 0.83 -40.17
CA ALA A 394 -2.53 2.04 -40.17
C ALA A 394 -1.82 2.23 -38.83
N PHE A 395 -2.55 2.03 -37.72
CA PHE A 395 -2.01 2.15 -36.36
C PHE A 395 -0.88 1.15 -36.09
N SER A 396 -0.98 -0.10 -36.58
CA SER A 396 0.09 -1.08 -36.44
C SER A 396 1.40 -0.71 -37.16
N LYS A 397 1.41 0.34 -37.99
CA LYS A 397 2.60 0.83 -38.70
C LYS A 397 3.27 2.03 -38.01
N GLN A 398 2.70 2.50 -36.90
CA GLN A 398 3.24 3.60 -36.12
C GLN A 398 4.55 3.20 -35.41
N PRO A 399 5.46 4.17 -35.17
CA PRO A 399 6.65 3.95 -34.34
C PRO A 399 6.30 3.78 -32.86
N SER A 400 7.24 3.27 -32.04
CA SER A 400 7.04 3.02 -30.60
C SER A 400 6.43 4.21 -29.84
N HIS A 401 6.89 5.44 -30.09
CA HIS A 401 6.45 6.64 -29.38
C HIS A 401 5.02 7.07 -29.69
N ASP A 402 4.49 6.69 -30.86
CA ASP A 402 3.10 6.95 -31.27
C ASP A 402 2.21 5.69 -31.10
N PHE A 403 2.76 4.60 -30.55
CA PHE A 403 2.07 3.32 -30.37
C PHE A 403 1.44 3.22 -28.98
N TRP A 404 0.38 3.99 -28.76
CA TRP A 404 -0.41 3.95 -27.52
C TRP A 404 -1.91 4.11 -27.82
N LEU A 405 -2.75 3.44 -27.03
CA LEU A 405 -4.20 3.62 -27.07
C LEU A 405 -4.63 4.62 -25.99
N PRO A 406 -5.68 5.42 -26.23
CA PRO A 406 -6.15 6.38 -25.24
C PRO A 406 -6.77 5.68 -24.02
N GLU A 407 -6.40 6.17 -22.85
CA GLU A 407 -6.94 5.84 -21.53
C GLU A 407 -7.54 7.11 -20.90
N PHE A 408 -8.52 6.97 -20.01
CA PHE A 408 -9.01 8.06 -19.16
C PHE A 408 -7.91 8.47 -18.16
N TRP A 409 -7.88 9.75 -17.80
CA TRP A 409 -6.85 10.30 -16.92
C TRP A 409 -7.28 10.27 -15.45
N ASP A 410 -6.47 10.85 -14.58
CA ASP A 410 -6.81 10.97 -13.16
C ASP A 410 -8.12 11.76 -12.97
N GLY A 411 -9.00 11.20 -12.14
CA GLY A 411 -10.40 11.61 -12.04
C GLY A 411 -11.35 10.93 -13.02
N GLY A 412 -10.86 10.06 -13.92
CA GLY A 412 -11.70 9.20 -14.75
C GLY A 412 -12.36 9.85 -15.96
N TYR A 413 -11.90 11.06 -16.33
CA TYR A 413 -12.33 11.82 -17.49
C TYR A 413 -11.22 11.91 -18.55
N TYR A 414 -11.62 12.14 -19.80
CA TYR A 414 -10.68 12.28 -20.91
C TYR A 414 -10.43 13.76 -21.20
N ASP A 415 -9.21 14.23 -20.93
CA ASP A 415 -8.87 15.63 -21.19
C ASP A 415 -8.53 15.85 -22.67
N HIS A 416 -9.49 16.44 -23.39
CA HIS A 416 -9.36 16.80 -24.80
C HIS A 416 -8.42 17.99 -25.07
N ARG A 417 -8.00 18.74 -24.04
CA ARG A 417 -7.17 19.94 -24.19
C ARG A 417 -5.68 19.62 -24.30
N TYR A 418 -5.23 18.57 -23.60
CA TYR A 418 -3.80 18.23 -23.50
C TYR A 418 -3.38 17.02 -24.33
N ARG A 419 -4.31 16.19 -24.83
CA ARG A 419 -3.97 15.02 -25.66
C ARG A 419 -4.25 15.23 -27.15
N ARG A 420 -3.31 14.75 -27.97
CA ARG A 420 -3.47 14.69 -29.44
C ARG A 420 -4.69 13.85 -29.78
N ALA A 421 -5.45 14.29 -30.78
CA ALA A 421 -6.59 13.54 -31.30
C ALA A 421 -6.16 12.12 -31.70
N SER A 422 -6.80 11.12 -31.06
CA SER A 422 -6.62 9.70 -31.40
C SER A 422 -7.77 9.25 -32.29
N PRO A 423 -7.54 8.35 -33.28
CA PRO A 423 -8.62 7.73 -34.06
C PRO A 423 -9.41 6.69 -33.25
N PHE A 424 -9.09 6.54 -31.96
CA PHE A 424 -9.73 5.68 -30.98
C PHE A 424 -10.28 6.52 -29.84
N ALA A 425 -11.35 6.05 -29.21
CA ALA A 425 -11.91 6.64 -28.00
C ALA A 425 -11.49 5.83 -26.77
N PRO A 426 -11.21 6.47 -25.62
CA PRO A 426 -10.81 5.77 -24.41
C PRO A 426 -11.90 4.80 -23.92
N LEU A 427 -11.45 3.71 -23.30
CA LEU A 427 -12.33 2.72 -22.66
C LEU A 427 -11.95 2.54 -21.19
N ILE A 428 -10.65 2.41 -20.93
CA ILE A 428 -10.08 2.04 -19.65
C ILE A 428 -9.71 3.29 -18.86
N TRP A 429 -10.03 3.26 -17.58
CA TRP A 429 -9.48 4.11 -16.56
C TRP A 429 -8.66 3.26 -15.59
N ALA A 430 -7.34 3.44 -15.58
CA ALA A 430 -6.44 2.90 -14.58
C ALA A 430 -5.95 4.08 -13.74
N PRO A 431 -6.61 4.36 -12.59
CA PRO A 431 -6.24 5.50 -11.74
C PRO A 431 -4.79 5.41 -11.30
N GLU A 432 -4.09 6.54 -11.29
CA GLU A 432 -2.76 6.56 -10.70
C GLU A 432 -2.89 6.40 -9.17
N THR A 433 -2.09 5.51 -8.59
CA THR A 433 -2.08 5.26 -7.13
C THR A 433 -1.17 6.27 -6.43
N HIS A 434 -1.45 7.55 -6.63
CA HIS A 434 -0.79 8.62 -5.88
C HIS A 434 -1.41 8.69 -4.48
N SER A 435 -0.58 8.95 -3.47
CA SER A 435 -1.02 9.14 -2.07
C SER A 435 -1.58 7.88 -1.40
N LEU A 436 -0.88 6.76 -1.51
CA LEU A 436 -1.15 5.59 -0.66
C LEU A 436 -0.76 5.88 0.80
N GLY A 437 -1.37 5.15 1.72
CA GLY A 437 -1.02 5.20 3.14
C GLY A 437 0.27 4.46 3.46
N ILE A 438 0.67 4.48 4.73
CA ILE A 438 1.92 3.88 5.22
C ILE A 438 1.97 2.36 5.03
N ASP A 439 0.81 1.72 4.84
CA ASP A 439 0.68 0.29 4.56
C ASP A 439 1.20 -0.11 3.18
N GLU A 440 1.56 0.85 2.31
CA GLU A 440 2.41 0.60 1.14
C GLU A 440 3.75 -0.05 1.55
N GLY A 441 4.27 0.30 2.74
CA GLY A 441 5.51 -0.24 3.30
C GLY A 441 5.41 -1.67 3.85
N ASP A 442 4.23 -2.29 3.91
CA ASP A 442 4.08 -3.71 4.27
C ASP A 442 4.68 -4.60 3.18
N GLU A 443 5.55 -5.56 3.54
CA GLU A 443 6.24 -6.44 2.59
C GLU A 443 5.27 -7.15 1.63
N ILE A 444 4.08 -7.49 2.12
CA ILE A 444 3.06 -8.19 1.35
C ILE A 444 2.04 -7.25 0.70
N ALA A 445 2.18 -5.92 0.81
CA ALA A 445 1.28 -4.99 0.13
C ALA A 445 1.46 -4.99 -1.39
N ALA A 446 0.37 -4.69 -2.10
CA ALA A 446 0.36 -4.33 -3.51
C ALA A 446 -0.32 -2.97 -3.63
N LYS A 447 0.07 -2.12 -4.58
CA LYS A 447 -0.50 -0.78 -4.78
C LYS A 447 -1.85 -0.81 -5.48
N GLY A 448 -2.05 -1.79 -6.37
CA GLY A 448 -3.25 -1.92 -7.20
C GLY A 448 -4.61 -1.79 -6.48
N PRO A 449 -4.79 -2.28 -5.23
CA PRO A 449 -6.02 -2.06 -4.47
C PRO A 449 -6.40 -0.59 -4.28
N GLY A 450 -5.43 0.33 -4.19
CA GLY A 450 -5.69 1.77 -4.09
C GLY A 450 -6.21 2.40 -5.40
N GLY A 451 -6.04 1.72 -6.54
CA GLY A 451 -6.32 2.26 -7.88
C GLY A 451 -6.75 1.20 -8.88
N ARG A 452 -7.76 0.39 -8.53
CA ARG A 452 -8.22 -0.73 -9.39
C ARG A 452 -8.63 -0.27 -10.81
N PRO A 453 -8.14 -0.93 -11.87
CA PRO A 453 -8.52 -0.59 -13.24
C PRO A 453 -10.01 -0.86 -13.49
N ARG A 454 -10.65 0.03 -14.23
CA ARG A 454 -12.10 0.06 -14.46
C ARG A 454 -12.43 0.79 -15.76
N LEU A 455 -13.71 0.99 -16.06
CA LEU A 455 -14.12 1.86 -17.16
C LEU A 455 -14.12 3.33 -16.71
N GLY A 456 -14.04 4.25 -17.68
CA GLY A 456 -14.22 5.68 -17.41
C GLY A 456 -15.58 5.98 -16.77
N ILE A 457 -15.66 7.04 -15.97
CA ILE A 457 -16.83 7.34 -15.12
C ILE A 457 -18.13 7.42 -15.93
N ASP A 458 -18.12 8.14 -17.06
CA ASP A 458 -19.30 8.30 -17.91
C ASP A 458 -19.67 7.01 -18.64
N LEU A 459 -18.70 6.14 -18.95
CA LEU A 459 -18.96 4.81 -19.52
C LEU A 459 -19.60 3.89 -18.49
N THR A 460 -19.08 3.85 -17.26
CA THR A 460 -19.66 3.08 -16.16
C THR A 460 -21.12 3.51 -15.91
N LYS A 461 -21.39 4.82 -15.88
CA LYS A 461 -22.74 5.37 -15.73
C LYS A 461 -23.66 5.03 -16.91
N SER A 462 -23.21 5.26 -18.14
CA SER A 462 -24.02 5.01 -19.34
C SER A 462 -24.30 3.53 -19.63
N LEU A 463 -23.46 2.63 -19.09
CA LEU A 463 -23.66 1.18 -19.14
C LEU A 463 -24.33 0.63 -17.87
N GLU A 464 -24.77 1.52 -16.96
CA GLU A 464 -25.50 1.21 -15.73
C GLU A 464 -24.80 0.14 -14.87
N LEU A 465 -23.47 0.16 -14.84
CA LEU A 465 -22.71 -0.80 -14.06
C LEU A 465 -22.72 -0.45 -12.58
N VAL A 466 -23.00 -1.46 -11.76
CA VAL A 466 -23.03 -1.37 -10.29
C VAL A 466 -21.84 -2.16 -9.72
N ASN A 467 -21.19 -1.58 -8.72
CA ASN A 467 -20.13 -2.22 -7.94
C ASN A 467 -20.46 -2.03 -6.46
N GLU A 468 -20.66 -3.14 -5.76
CA GLU A 468 -20.81 -3.13 -4.31
C GLU A 468 -19.51 -2.62 -3.65
N PRO A 469 -19.59 -1.96 -2.49
CA PRO A 469 -18.40 -1.55 -1.74
C PRO A 469 -17.41 -2.71 -1.59
N ASN A 470 -16.14 -2.45 -1.87
CA ASN A 470 -15.04 -3.42 -1.81
C ASN A 470 -15.18 -4.64 -2.76
N SER A 471 -16.13 -4.64 -3.69
CA SER A 471 -16.27 -5.71 -4.68
C SER A 471 -15.26 -5.54 -5.82
N VAL A 472 -14.69 -6.66 -6.24
CA VAL A 472 -13.84 -6.75 -7.44
C VAL A 472 -14.66 -6.89 -8.72
N ASP A 473 -15.93 -7.26 -8.58
CA ASP A 473 -16.86 -7.53 -9.67
C ASP A 473 -17.81 -6.35 -9.89
N TRP A 474 -18.02 -6.01 -11.16
CA TRP A 474 -19.07 -5.10 -11.61
C TRP A 474 -20.20 -5.91 -12.24
N ARG A 475 -21.42 -5.50 -11.96
CA ARG A 475 -22.63 -6.16 -12.44
C ARG A 475 -23.55 -5.18 -13.15
N THR A 476 -24.38 -5.68 -14.04
CA THR A 476 -25.51 -4.95 -14.61
C THR A 476 -26.64 -4.83 -13.58
N PRO A 477 -27.65 -3.96 -13.80
CA PRO A 477 -28.74 -3.75 -12.84
C PRO A 477 -29.58 -5.00 -12.54
N ASP A 478 -29.64 -5.94 -13.49
CA ASP A 478 -30.28 -7.26 -13.34
C ASP A 478 -29.40 -8.30 -12.62
N GLY A 479 -28.22 -7.89 -12.14
CA GLY A 479 -27.29 -8.71 -11.37
C GLY A 479 -26.37 -9.60 -12.18
N HIS A 480 -26.38 -9.52 -13.52
CA HIS A 480 -25.45 -10.29 -14.35
C HIS A 480 -24.02 -9.76 -14.24
N PHE A 481 -23.05 -10.68 -14.30
CA PHE A 481 -21.63 -10.35 -14.23
C PHE A 481 -21.15 -9.65 -15.50
N ALA A 482 -20.51 -8.49 -15.33
CA ALA A 482 -20.03 -7.66 -16.44
C ALA A 482 -18.50 -7.59 -16.49
N LEU A 483 -17.87 -7.11 -15.42
CA LEU A 483 -16.42 -6.90 -15.34
C LEU A 483 -15.85 -7.47 -14.04
N ARG A 484 -14.57 -7.81 -14.06
CA ARG A 484 -13.80 -8.12 -12.85
C ARG A 484 -12.46 -7.40 -12.91
N SER A 485 -12.15 -6.61 -11.89
CA SER A 485 -10.83 -6.00 -11.71
C SER A 485 -10.04 -6.82 -10.71
N GLN A 486 -8.96 -7.48 -11.13
CA GLN A 486 -8.05 -8.18 -10.23
C GLN A 486 -6.75 -7.41 -10.06
N VAL A 487 -6.23 -7.36 -8.84
CA VAL A 487 -4.94 -6.76 -8.51
C VAL A 487 -4.19 -7.63 -7.51
N TRP A 488 -2.89 -7.82 -7.69
CA TRP A 488 -2.04 -8.64 -6.84
C TRP A 488 -0.62 -8.11 -6.82
N GLY A 489 0.22 -8.63 -5.93
CA GLY A 489 1.61 -8.21 -5.84
C GLY A 489 2.18 -8.36 -4.44
N SER A 490 3.45 -7.97 -4.34
CA SER A 490 4.21 -7.79 -3.12
C SER A 490 5.47 -6.99 -3.42
N TRP A 491 6.17 -6.55 -2.37
CA TRP A 491 7.56 -6.14 -2.53
C TRP A 491 8.43 -7.32 -2.97
N LYS A 492 9.40 -7.03 -3.84
CA LYS A 492 10.43 -7.96 -4.28
C LYS A 492 11.80 -7.26 -4.31
N PRO A 493 12.90 -8.00 -4.06
CA PRO A 493 14.23 -7.51 -4.37
C PRO A 493 14.31 -7.10 -5.84
N ASP A 494 14.89 -5.94 -6.13
CA ASP A 494 15.19 -5.57 -7.51
C ASP A 494 16.45 -6.33 -7.96
N PRO A 495 16.42 -7.11 -9.05
CA PRO A 495 17.61 -7.83 -9.53
C PRO A 495 18.73 -6.88 -10.00
N ASP A 496 18.40 -5.67 -10.45
CA ASP A 496 19.37 -4.71 -11.03
C ASP A 496 19.86 -3.67 -10.00
N SER A 497 19.27 -3.63 -8.81
CA SER A 497 19.56 -2.63 -7.77
C SER A 497 19.70 -3.28 -6.39
N ARG A 498 20.24 -2.54 -5.42
CA ARG A 498 20.15 -2.93 -3.99
C ARG A 498 18.80 -2.54 -3.37
N SER A 499 17.94 -1.88 -4.14
CA SER A 499 16.60 -1.48 -3.74
C SER A 499 15.60 -2.63 -3.88
N ARG A 500 14.41 -2.43 -3.32
CA ARG A 500 13.25 -3.28 -3.58
C ARG A 500 12.29 -2.52 -4.47
N ARG A 501 11.37 -3.24 -5.12
CA ARG A 501 10.28 -2.65 -5.89
C ARG A 501 9.01 -3.46 -5.68
N HIS A 502 7.87 -2.82 -5.88
CA HIS A 502 6.61 -3.55 -6.03
C HIS A 502 6.62 -4.32 -7.34
N GLU A 503 6.40 -5.63 -7.26
CA GLU A 503 6.09 -6.47 -8.42
C GLU A 503 4.58 -6.72 -8.42
N ASP A 504 3.86 -5.67 -8.82
CA ASP A 504 2.41 -5.67 -8.85
C ASP A 504 1.89 -6.15 -10.22
N GLY A 505 0.70 -6.72 -10.20
CA GLY A 505 -0.04 -7.09 -11.37
C GLY A 505 -1.50 -6.67 -11.26
N GLU A 506 -2.08 -6.30 -12.38
CA GLU A 506 -3.48 -5.88 -12.48
C GLU A 506 -4.08 -6.33 -13.81
N ILE A 507 -5.35 -6.77 -13.80
CA ILE A 507 -6.12 -7.09 -15.00
C ILE A 507 -7.58 -6.65 -14.82
N LEU A 508 -8.12 -5.98 -15.85
CA LEU A 508 -9.56 -5.80 -16.00
C LEU A 508 -10.10 -6.80 -17.02
N TRP A 509 -11.00 -7.65 -16.55
CA TRP A 509 -11.69 -8.66 -17.32
C TRP A 509 -13.09 -8.21 -17.71
N ALA A 510 -13.60 -8.74 -18.83
CA ALA A 510 -14.98 -8.59 -19.24
C ALA A 510 -15.64 -9.94 -19.57
N SER A 511 -16.91 -10.06 -19.19
CA SER A 511 -17.80 -11.11 -19.67
C SER A 511 -17.99 -10.98 -21.20
N PRO A 512 -17.85 -12.06 -21.97
CA PRO A 512 -18.04 -12.02 -23.43
C PRO A 512 -19.42 -11.51 -23.85
N ASN A 513 -20.47 -11.96 -23.18
CA ASN A 513 -21.86 -11.61 -23.50
C ASN A 513 -22.14 -10.13 -23.21
N TRP A 514 -21.74 -9.67 -22.03
CA TRP A 514 -21.88 -8.26 -21.66
C TRP A 514 -21.07 -7.37 -22.61
N LEU A 515 -19.82 -7.73 -22.92
CA LEU A 515 -18.96 -6.94 -23.80
C LEU A 515 -19.56 -6.81 -25.21
N ALA A 516 -20.13 -7.89 -25.75
CA ALA A 516 -20.81 -7.84 -27.05
C ALA A 516 -22.02 -6.89 -27.02
N ALA A 517 -22.85 -6.97 -25.98
CA ALA A 517 -24.01 -6.09 -25.80
C ALA A 517 -23.59 -4.61 -25.63
N ALA A 518 -22.57 -4.34 -24.82
CA ALA A 518 -22.03 -3.01 -24.59
C ALA A 518 -21.49 -2.37 -25.88
N LEU A 519 -20.68 -3.10 -26.66
CA LEU A 519 -20.14 -2.63 -27.95
C LEU A 519 -21.25 -2.39 -29.00
N SER A 520 -22.32 -3.18 -28.96
CA SER A 520 -23.52 -2.97 -29.78
C SER A 520 -24.21 -1.66 -29.42
N THR A 521 -24.49 -1.46 -28.13
CA THR A 521 -25.15 -0.27 -27.57
C THR A 521 -24.36 1.01 -27.87
N LEU A 522 -23.04 0.97 -27.69
CA LEU A 522 -22.15 2.10 -27.98
C LEU A 522 -21.95 2.35 -29.49
N ASN A 523 -22.41 1.43 -30.35
CA ASN A 523 -22.12 1.40 -31.78
C ASN A 523 -20.60 1.51 -32.06
N ARG A 524 -19.81 0.70 -31.37
CA ARG A 524 -18.34 0.66 -31.45
C ARG A 524 -17.82 -0.76 -31.63
N ARG A 525 -16.53 -0.88 -31.94
CA ARG A 525 -15.74 -2.11 -31.87
C ARG A 525 -14.59 -1.95 -30.91
N LEU A 526 -14.12 -3.06 -30.35
CA LEU A 526 -12.97 -3.10 -29.46
C LEU A 526 -11.68 -3.23 -30.26
N VAL A 527 -10.77 -2.28 -30.08
CA VAL A 527 -9.37 -2.40 -30.47
C VAL A 527 -8.54 -2.59 -29.22
N PHE A 528 -7.48 -3.39 -29.30
CA PHE A 528 -6.56 -3.58 -28.19
C PHE A 528 -5.11 -3.67 -28.67
N THR A 529 -4.19 -3.40 -27.76
CA THR A 529 -2.77 -3.64 -27.95
C THR A 529 -2.27 -4.65 -26.93
N VAL A 530 -1.38 -5.53 -27.37
CA VAL A 530 -0.59 -6.40 -26.49
C VAL A 530 0.87 -6.06 -26.70
N THR A 531 1.54 -5.61 -25.66
CA THR A 531 2.97 -5.31 -25.64
C THR A 531 3.65 -6.23 -24.65
N LEU A 532 4.67 -6.93 -25.11
CA LEU A 532 5.50 -7.85 -24.33
C LEU A 532 6.92 -7.35 -24.38
N ARG A 533 7.56 -7.18 -23.22
CA ARG A 533 8.95 -6.69 -23.15
C ARG A 533 9.72 -7.38 -22.05
N LYS A 534 10.95 -7.79 -22.34
CA LYS A 534 11.97 -8.15 -21.35
C LYS A 534 13.22 -7.36 -21.70
N TYR A 535 13.73 -6.59 -20.75
CA TYR A 535 14.98 -5.87 -20.93
C TYR A 535 16.16 -6.80 -20.62
N ARG A 536 17.32 -6.49 -21.20
CA ARG A 536 18.57 -7.11 -20.77
C ARG A 536 18.89 -6.62 -19.35
N SER A 537 19.26 -7.52 -18.45
CA SER A 537 19.72 -7.11 -17.12
C SER A 537 20.99 -6.26 -17.25
N SER A 538 21.05 -5.23 -16.42
CA SER A 538 22.20 -4.31 -16.36
C SER A 538 23.34 -4.85 -15.48
N ARG A 539 23.06 -5.85 -14.64
CA ARG A 539 24.01 -6.38 -13.64
C ARG A 539 24.19 -7.89 -13.66
N ASP A 540 23.18 -8.65 -14.05
CA ASP A 540 23.43 -10.06 -14.34
C ASP A 540 24.37 -10.08 -15.54
N TYR A 541 25.53 -10.70 -15.38
CA TYR A 541 26.44 -11.03 -16.49
C TYR A 541 25.78 -11.98 -17.52
N ASP A 542 24.43 -12.11 -17.52
CA ASP A 542 23.65 -12.77 -18.54
C ASP A 542 23.85 -11.99 -19.87
N PRO A 543 24.52 -12.60 -20.85
CA PRO A 543 24.75 -11.96 -22.14
C PRO A 543 23.47 -11.88 -22.97
N SER A 544 22.31 -12.24 -22.42
CA SER A 544 21.07 -12.32 -23.17
C SER A 544 20.58 -10.96 -23.66
N SER A 545 20.16 -10.91 -24.93
CA SER A 545 19.43 -9.76 -25.45
C SER A 545 17.97 -9.86 -25.03
N GLY A 546 17.36 -8.71 -24.75
CA GLY A 546 15.95 -8.63 -24.38
C GLY A 546 15.00 -9.12 -25.48
N VAL A 547 13.70 -9.02 -25.25
CA VAL A 547 12.67 -9.24 -26.28
C VAL A 547 11.65 -8.12 -26.23
N LYS A 548 11.14 -7.70 -27.38
CA LYS A 548 10.03 -6.76 -27.49
C LYS A 548 9.09 -7.22 -28.60
N SER A 549 7.80 -7.28 -28.30
CA SER A 549 6.76 -7.63 -29.28
C SER A 549 5.54 -6.78 -29.01
N ALA A 550 4.99 -6.18 -30.08
CA ALA A 550 3.79 -5.38 -30.02
C ALA A 550 2.79 -5.86 -31.08
N LEU A 551 1.53 -6.05 -30.66
CA LEU A 551 0.42 -6.50 -31.49
C LEU A 551 -0.74 -5.53 -31.38
N VAL A 552 -1.46 -5.34 -32.50
CA VAL A 552 -2.77 -4.67 -32.53
C VAL A 552 -3.81 -5.74 -32.82
N GLY A 553 -4.86 -5.79 -32.02
CA GLY A 553 -6.01 -6.64 -32.23
C GLY A 553 -7.30 -5.84 -32.43
N LEU A 554 -8.19 -6.35 -33.28
CA LEU A 554 -9.55 -5.85 -33.46
C LEU A 554 -10.51 -7.01 -33.22
N ARG A 555 -11.45 -6.85 -32.29
CA ARG A 555 -12.57 -7.77 -32.11
C ARG A 555 -13.70 -7.38 -33.06
N ILE A 556 -14.14 -8.34 -33.86
CA ILE A 556 -15.27 -8.18 -34.80
C ILE A 556 -16.56 -8.60 -34.09
N ASP A 557 -17.70 -8.26 -34.68
CA ASP A 557 -19.03 -8.42 -34.11
C ASP A 557 -19.40 -9.89 -33.83
N ASP A 558 -18.82 -10.83 -34.59
CA ASP A 558 -18.93 -12.28 -34.36
C ASP A 558 -17.99 -12.80 -33.26
N GLY A 559 -17.26 -11.91 -32.59
CA GLY A 559 -16.27 -12.23 -31.56
C GLY A 559 -14.91 -12.67 -32.10
N THR A 560 -14.72 -12.79 -33.42
CA THR A 560 -13.42 -13.15 -34.00
C THR A 560 -12.41 -12.02 -33.85
N LEU A 561 -11.13 -12.39 -33.73
CA LEU A 561 -10.02 -11.44 -33.61
C LEU A 561 -9.26 -11.32 -34.93
N ARG A 562 -9.04 -10.08 -35.38
CA ARG A 562 -8.06 -9.76 -36.42
C ARG A 562 -6.83 -9.14 -35.79
N LEU A 563 -5.66 -9.62 -36.17
CA LEU A 563 -4.39 -9.27 -35.54
C LEU A 563 -3.40 -8.69 -36.56
N TRP A 564 -2.65 -7.67 -36.15
CA TRP A 564 -1.55 -7.08 -36.91
C TRP A 564 -0.30 -6.99 -36.04
N ARG A 565 0.84 -7.42 -36.57
CA ARG A 565 2.13 -7.21 -35.91
C ARG A 565 2.59 -5.77 -36.07
N ALA A 566 2.87 -5.10 -34.97
CA ALA A 566 3.42 -3.75 -34.97
C ALA A 566 4.95 -3.80 -35.10
N LYS A 567 5.45 -4.09 -36.31
CA LYS A 567 6.88 -4.35 -36.55
C LYS A 567 7.80 -3.21 -36.11
N LYS A 568 7.38 -1.95 -36.27
CA LYS A 568 8.18 -0.79 -35.85
C LYS A 568 8.21 -0.64 -34.34
N ALA A 569 7.07 -0.77 -33.67
CA ALA A 569 6.96 -0.73 -32.21
C ALA A 569 7.59 -1.94 -31.51
N SER A 570 7.77 -3.05 -32.22
CA SER A 570 8.46 -4.26 -31.73
C SER A 570 10.00 -4.17 -31.80
N LYS A 571 10.56 -3.10 -32.41
CA LYS A 571 12.01 -2.90 -32.37
C LYS A 571 12.43 -2.52 -30.95
N GLN A 572 13.53 -3.10 -30.47
CA GLN A 572 14.15 -2.66 -29.23
C GLN A 572 14.55 -1.18 -29.39
N ASP A 573 14.21 -0.40 -28.38
CA ASP A 573 14.71 0.96 -28.25
C ASP A 573 16.16 0.81 -27.73
N TYR A 574 17.13 1.36 -28.45
CA TYR A 574 18.57 1.26 -28.13
C TYR A 574 18.96 2.19 -26.99
#